data_AF-A0A3B9JYZ2-F1
#
_entry.id   AF-A0A3B9JYZ2-F1
#
_cell.length_a   1.000
_cell.length_b   1.000
_cell.length_c   1.000
_cell.angle_alpha   90.00
_cell.angle_beta   90.00
_cell.angle_gamma   90.00
#
_symmetry.space_group_name_H-M   'P 1'
#
loop_
_entity.id
_entity.type
_entity.pdbx_description
1 polymer ?
#
loop_
_entity_poly.entity_id
_entity_poly.type
_entity_poly.pdbx_seq_one_letter_code
_entity_poly.pdbx_strand_id
1 'polypeptide(L)'
;MLTPPDPIKLAKQDSKALFLVFRNTLSTVAAVLRSPNADLADQALTEIRKTQPLVDNWKSSLESALSISRISPFYRWTTKEIGQQWQVAEGMDLATRNLRVLTRRVHFLVKDEKPRPQLADLVGKIIIATELLEQTSDDFSVTQKAKKYLRKIPVSLSPKVFDPPLTISESALLLEIRPLFVDLAVAAGIGADQARSLLPKVD
;
A
#
# COMPACT_ATOMS: atom_id res chain seq x y z
N MET A 1 -15.88 34.46 -15.45
CA MET A 1 -15.87 33.10 -16.01
C MET A 1 -15.30 32.18 -14.94
N LEU A 2 -16.12 31.34 -14.30
CA LEU A 2 -15.62 30.30 -13.40
C LEU A 2 -15.01 29.22 -14.30
N THR A 3 -13.68 29.11 -14.31
CA THR A 3 -13.02 27.90 -14.81
C THR A 3 -13.62 26.69 -14.07
N PRO A 4 -14.02 25.62 -14.75
CA PRO A 4 -14.49 24.43 -14.07
C PRO A 4 -13.40 23.95 -13.11
N PRO A 5 -13.75 23.52 -11.88
CA PRO A 5 -12.78 22.94 -10.97
C PRO A 5 -12.08 21.78 -11.67
N ASP A 6 -10.75 21.70 -11.53
CA ASP A 6 -9.95 20.61 -12.08
C ASP A 6 -10.51 19.28 -11.56
N PRO A 7 -11.07 18.43 -12.44
CA PRO A 7 -11.78 17.23 -12.03
C PRO A 7 -10.87 16.23 -11.30
N ILE A 8 -9.55 16.29 -11.50
CA ILE A 8 -8.59 15.37 -10.85
C ILE A 8 -8.10 15.89 -9.50
N LYS A 9 -8.17 17.21 -9.25
CA LYS A 9 -7.56 17.80 -8.06
C LYS A 9 -8.09 17.20 -6.76
N LEU A 10 -9.40 16.97 -6.67
CA LEU A 10 -10.03 16.34 -5.51
C LEU A 10 -9.56 14.89 -5.34
N ALA A 11 -9.54 14.10 -6.43
CA ALA A 11 -9.04 12.73 -6.40
C ALA A 11 -7.57 12.64 -5.93
N LYS A 12 -6.70 13.57 -6.35
CA LYS A 12 -5.33 13.67 -5.85
C LYS A 12 -5.26 13.96 -4.35
N GLN A 13 -6.14 14.81 -3.84
CA GLN A 13 -6.21 15.12 -2.40
C GLN A 13 -6.66 13.91 -1.59
N ASP A 14 -7.71 13.21 -2.04
CA ASP A 14 -8.21 12.01 -1.37
C ASP A 14 -7.19 10.88 -1.38
N SER A 15 -6.47 10.71 -2.49
CA SER A 15 -5.33 9.79 -2.59
C SER A 15 -4.28 10.05 -1.50
N LYS A 16 -3.86 11.32 -1.35
CA LYS A 16 -2.86 11.73 -0.35
C LYS A 16 -3.34 11.44 1.08
N ALA A 17 -4.63 11.66 1.37
CA ALA A 17 -5.19 11.34 2.67
C ALA A 17 -5.09 9.84 3.00
N LEU A 18 -5.41 8.96 2.03
CA LEU A 18 -5.26 7.52 2.20
C LEU A 18 -3.79 7.11 2.38
N PHE A 19 -2.90 7.57 1.51
CA PHE A 19 -1.47 7.25 1.57
C PHE A 19 -0.83 7.66 2.89
N LEU A 20 -1.21 8.82 3.44
CA LEU A 20 -0.74 9.28 4.73
C LEU A 20 -1.08 8.29 5.85
N VAL A 21 -2.34 7.90 5.99
CA VAL A 21 -2.76 6.94 7.03
C VAL A 21 -2.09 5.59 6.81
N PHE A 22 -2.05 5.10 5.57
CA PHE A 22 -1.44 3.83 5.22
C PHE A 22 0.05 3.77 5.56
N ARG A 23 0.84 4.81 5.20
CA ARG A 23 2.27 4.90 5.51
C ARG A 23 2.53 5.07 6.99
N ASN A 24 1.69 5.83 7.70
CA ASN A 24 1.78 5.95 9.16
C ASN A 24 1.55 4.59 9.81
N THR A 25 0.52 3.83 9.39
CA THR A 25 0.30 2.47 9.91
C THR A 25 1.49 1.55 9.64
N LEU A 26 2.05 1.54 8.42
CA LEU A 26 3.24 0.73 8.11
C LEU A 26 4.44 1.11 8.97
N SER A 27 4.67 2.42 9.15
CA SER A 27 5.75 2.95 10.00
C SER A 27 5.57 2.50 11.45
N THR A 28 4.35 2.57 11.97
CA THR A 28 4.03 2.09 13.31
C THR A 28 4.23 0.58 13.43
N VAL A 29 3.78 -0.20 12.45
CA VAL A 29 4.02 -1.65 12.39
C VAL A 29 5.52 -1.97 12.40
N ALA A 30 6.32 -1.28 11.59
CA ALA A 30 7.78 -1.47 11.60
C ALA A 30 8.40 -1.07 12.94
N ALA A 31 7.92 0.01 13.57
CA ALA A 31 8.40 0.46 14.87
C ALA A 31 8.12 -0.57 15.96
N VAL A 32 6.88 -1.06 16.08
CA VAL A 32 6.51 -2.05 17.12
C VAL A 32 7.13 -3.43 16.87
N LEU A 33 7.36 -3.81 15.62
CA LEU A 33 8.14 -5.01 15.31
C LEU A 33 9.59 -4.86 15.76
N ARG A 34 10.20 -3.68 15.63
CA ARG A 34 11.59 -3.45 16.06
C ARG A 34 11.73 -3.33 17.58
N SER A 35 10.82 -2.58 18.20
CA SER A 35 10.76 -2.33 19.64
C SER A 35 9.31 -2.51 20.10
N PRO A 36 8.96 -3.67 20.67
CA PRO A 36 7.58 -3.98 21.08
C PRO A 36 6.98 -2.89 21.96
N ASN A 37 5.78 -2.44 21.57
CA ASN A 37 4.98 -1.47 22.30
C ASN A 37 3.50 -1.76 22.01
N ALA A 38 2.80 -2.31 23.01
CA ALA A 38 1.41 -2.77 22.86
C ALA A 38 0.44 -1.59 22.60
N ASP A 39 0.62 -0.47 23.31
CA ASP A 39 -0.24 0.71 23.16
C ASP A 39 -0.11 1.31 21.76
N LEU A 40 1.12 1.38 21.25
CA LEU A 40 1.39 1.87 19.90
C LEU A 40 0.80 0.92 18.83
N ALA A 41 0.80 -0.39 19.08
CA ALA A 41 0.17 -1.36 18.19
C ALA A 41 -1.38 -1.27 18.20
N ASP A 42 -1.98 -0.99 19.36
CA ASP A 42 -3.43 -0.76 19.47
C ASP A 42 -3.87 0.54 18.76
N GLN A 43 -3.06 1.60 18.90
CA GLN A 43 -3.25 2.84 18.14
C GLN A 43 -3.22 2.57 16.62
N ALA A 44 -2.24 1.81 16.13
CA ALA A 44 -2.16 1.43 14.71
C ALA A 44 -3.42 0.69 14.24
N LEU A 45 -3.96 -0.22 15.06
CA LEU A 45 -5.18 -0.97 14.77
C LEU A 45 -6.42 -0.07 14.72
N THR A 46 -6.46 0.98 15.55
CA THR A 46 -7.52 1.99 15.54
C THR A 46 -7.43 2.88 14.31
N GLU A 47 -6.24 3.39 13.98
CA GLU A 47 -6.05 4.28 12.82
C GLU A 47 -6.33 3.58 11.50
N ILE A 48 -5.87 2.33 11.32
CA ILE A 48 -6.07 1.62 10.05
C ILE A 48 -7.55 1.35 9.73
N ARG A 49 -8.44 1.33 10.73
CA ARG A 49 -9.90 1.21 10.51
C ARG A 49 -10.50 2.47 9.88
N LYS A 50 -9.90 3.63 10.08
CA LYS A 50 -10.34 4.92 9.51
C LYS A 50 -10.04 5.04 8.01
N THR A 51 -9.36 4.07 7.42
CA THR A 51 -9.02 4.09 5.98
C THR A 51 -10.19 3.79 5.06
N GLN A 52 -11.22 3.06 5.50
CA GLN A 52 -12.31 2.67 4.59
C GLN A 52 -13.02 3.88 3.97
N PRO A 53 -13.46 4.89 4.75
CA PRO A 53 -14.03 6.11 4.18
C PRO A 53 -13.07 6.85 3.24
N LEU A 54 -11.76 6.80 3.47
CA LEU A 54 -10.77 7.45 2.61
C LEU A 54 -10.67 6.77 1.23
N VAL A 55 -10.71 5.42 1.21
CA VAL A 55 -10.78 4.66 -0.04
C VAL A 55 -12.07 4.99 -0.79
N ASP A 56 -13.21 5.00 -0.08
CA ASP A 56 -14.52 5.24 -0.68
C ASP A 56 -14.62 6.68 -1.25
N ASN A 57 -14.13 7.67 -0.52
CA ASN A 57 -14.07 9.06 -0.98
C ASN A 57 -13.19 9.21 -2.23
N TRP A 58 -12.00 8.61 -2.23
CA TRP A 58 -11.12 8.66 -3.39
C TRP A 58 -11.78 8.04 -4.62
N LYS A 59 -12.45 6.90 -4.45
CA LYS A 59 -13.17 6.24 -5.55
C LYS A 59 -14.33 7.12 -6.07
N SER A 60 -15.11 7.72 -5.18
CA SER A 60 -16.20 8.64 -5.54
C SER A 60 -15.69 9.87 -6.32
N SER A 61 -14.58 10.46 -5.90
CA SER A 61 -13.96 11.60 -6.56
C SER A 61 -13.48 11.27 -7.98
N LEU A 62 -12.90 10.08 -8.19
CA LEU A 62 -12.46 9.62 -9.50
C LEU A 62 -13.64 9.24 -10.42
N GLU A 63 -14.73 8.68 -9.89
CA GLU A 63 -15.97 8.46 -10.65
C GLU A 63 -16.60 9.78 -11.12
N SER A 64 -16.60 10.78 -10.23
CA SER A 64 -17.04 12.14 -10.55
C SER A 64 -16.17 12.76 -11.64
N ALA A 65 -14.84 12.63 -11.53
CA ALA A 65 -13.89 13.09 -12.53
C ALA A 65 -14.13 12.43 -13.90
N LEU A 66 -14.37 11.11 -13.92
CA LEU A 66 -14.65 10.37 -15.14
C LEU A 66 -15.96 10.86 -15.80
N SER A 67 -17.00 11.09 -15.01
CA SER A 67 -18.29 11.59 -15.50
C SER A 67 -18.15 12.97 -16.15
N ILE A 68 -17.40 13.89 -15.53
CA ILE A 68 -17.10 15.22 -16.08
C ILE A 68 -16.32 15.10 -17.40
N SER A 69 -15.30 14.22 -17.44
CA SER A 69 -14.45 14.02 -18.63
C SER A 69 -15.19 13.47 -19.85
N ARG A 70 -16.28 12.70 -19.64
CA ARG A 70 -17.11 12.14 -20.71
C ARG A 70 -18.01 13.20 -21.36
N ILE A 71 -18.49 14.18 -20.57
CA ILE A 71 -19.43 15.21 -21.04
C ILE A 71 -18.68 16.36 -21.70
N SER A 72 -17.50 16.73 -21.19
CA SER A 72 -16.73 17.88 -21.67
C SER A 72 -15.62 17.48 -22.65
N PRO A 73 -15.64 17.95 -23.90
CA PRO A 73 -14.56 17.74 -24.87
C PRO A 73 -13.20 18.26 -24.39
N PHE A 74 -13.21 19.24 -23.48
CA PHE A 74 -12.03 19.90 -22.93
C PHE A 74 -11.26 19.04 -21.92
N TYR A 75 -11.77 17.86 -21.52
CA TYR A 75 -11.09 17.00 -20.54
C TYR A 75 -10.79 15.59 -21.09
N ARG A 76 -10.84 15.40 -22.41
CA ARG A 76 -10.55 14.10 -23.06
C ARG A 76 -9.12 13.59 -22.79
N TRP A 77 -8.16 14.50 -22.64
CA TRP A 77 -6.77 14.13 -22.32
C TRP A 77 -6.62 13.60 -20.89
N THR A 78 -7.53 14.00 -19.99
CA THR A 78 -7.55 13.66 -18.57
C THR A 78 -8.01 12.21 -18.32
N THR A 79 -8.72 11.59 -19.26
CA THR A 79 -9.23 10.20 -19.14
C THR A 79 -8.12 9.18 -18.90
N LYS A 80 -6.94 9.37 -19.51
CA LYS A 80 -5.79 8.49 -19.29
C LYS A 80 -5.29 8.58 -17.86
N GLU A 81 -5.17 9.80 -17.33
CA GLU A 81 -4.72 10.06 -15.96
C GLU A 81 -5.71 9.50 -14.93
N ILE A 82 -7.02 9.68 -15.17
CA ILE A 82 -8.09 9.09 -14.35
C ILE A 82 -7.97 7.57 -14.33
N GLY A 83 -7.79 6.93 -15.49
CA GLY A 83 -7.61 5.47 -15.57
C GLY A 83 -6.39 4.97 -14.81
N GLN A 84 -5.28 5.71 -14.85
CA GLN A 84 -4.09 5.38 -14.08
C GLN A 84 -4.33 5.51 -12.56
N GLN A 85 -5.00 6.58 -12.11
CA GLN A 85 -5.37 6.71 -10.70
C GLN A 85 -6.36 5.63 -10.26
N TRP A 86 -7.30 5.23 -11.10
CA TRP A 86 -8.26 4.16 -10.82
C TRP A 86 -7.55 2.83 -10.55
N GLN A 87 -6.52 2.51 -11.35
CA GLN A 87 -5.68 1.33 -11.12
C GLN A 87 -4.97 1.38 -9.76
N VAL A 88 -4.42 2.53 -9.38
CA VAL A 88 -3.77 2.70 -8.07
C VAL A 88 -4.80 2.57 -6.95
N ALA A 89 -5.98 3.18 -7.09
CA ALA A 89 -7.05 3.13 -6.08
C ALA A 89 -7.55 1.70 -5.83
N GLU A 90 -7.75 0.90 -6.88
CA GLU A 90 -8.14 -0.52 -6.75
C GLU A 90 -7.08 -1.35 -6.04
N GLY A 91 -5.81 -1.18 -6.41
CA GLY A 91 -4.71 -1.87 -5.74
C GLY A 91 -4.55 -1.42 -4.28
N MET A 92 -4.73 -0.14 -3.99
CA MET A 92 -4.64 0.40 -2.63
C MET A 92 -5.80 -0.03 -1.73
N ASP A 93 -7.01 -0.23 -2.26
CA ASP A 93 -8.13 -0.82 -1.51
C ASP A 93 -7.76 -2.22 -1.00
N LEU A 94 -7.29 -3.09 -1.90
CA LEU A 94 -6.82 -4.44 -1.55
C LEU A 94 -5.65 -4.41 -0.56
N ALA A 95 -4.64 -3.58 -0.84
CA ALA A 95 -3.49 -3.40 0.04
C ALA A 95 -3.91 -2.95 1.44
N THR A 96 -4.89 -2.04 1.54
CA THR A 96 -5.41 -1.54 2.83
C THR A 96 -6.10 -2.65 3.61
N ARG A 97 -6.85 -3.53 2.94
CA ARG A 97 -7.46 -4.72 3.58
C ARG A 97 -6.40 -5.66 4.12
N ASN A 98 -5.36 -5.97 3.33
CA ASN A 98 -4.26 -6.81 3.78
C ASN A 98 -3.46 -6.16 4.91
N LEU A 99 -3.27 -4.84 4.88
CA LEU A 99 -2.62 -4.10 5.97
C LEU A 99 -3.43 -4.15 7.27
N ARG A 100 -4.76 -4.13 7.24
CA ARG A 100 -5.60 -4.33 8.44
C ARG A 100 -5.37 -5.71 9.06
N VAL A 101 -5.31 -6.75 8.23
CA VAL A 101 -5.05 -8.13 8.70
C VAL A 101 -3.66 -8.22 9.32
N LEU A 102 -2.64 -7.72 8.60
CA LEU A 102 -1.26 -7.67 9.08
C LEU A 102 -1.14 -6.92 10.42
N THR A 103 -1.73 -5.72 10.51
CA THR A 103 -1.71 -4.88 11.72
C THR A 103 -2.36 -5.59 12.90
N ARG A 104 -3.49 -6.27 12.66
CA ARG A 104 -4.16 -7.08 13.70
C ARG A 104 -3.26 -8.20 14.19
N ARG A 105 -2.57 -8.92 13.29
CA ARG A 105 -1.62 -9.97 13.70
C ARG A 105 -0.47 -9.40 14.51
N VAL A 106 0.14 -8.30 14.04
CA VAL A 106 1.23 -7.63 14.74
C VAL A 106 0.81 -7.23 16.15
N HIS A 107 -0.38 -6.65 16.32
CA HIS A 107 -0.91 -6.28 17.63
C HIS A 107 -1.01 -7.47 18.61
N PHE A 108 -1.34 -8.68 18.16
CA PHE A 108 -1.28 -9.87 19.02
C PHE A 108 0.16 -10.37 19.22
N LEU A 109 0.96 -10.35 18.17
CA LEU A 109 2.31 -10.90 18.14
C LEU A 109 3.25 -10.16 19.09
N VAL A 110 3.17 -8.82 19.17
CA VAL A 110 4.07 -7.99 19.99
C VAL A 110 3.79 -8.09 21.50
N LYS A 111 2.70 -8.74 21.92
CA LYS A 111 2.39 -8.94 23.35
C LYS A 111 3.36 -9.86 24.07
N ASP A 112 4.16 -10.62 23.33
CA ASP A 112 5.23 -11.42 23.91
C ASP A 112 6.51 -10.62 24.19
N GLU A 113 6.49 -9.30 23.92
CA GLU A 113 7.59 -8.35 24.15
C GLU A 113 8.90 -8.71 23.44
N LYS A 114 8.85 -9.57 22.42
CA LYS A 114 10.03 -9.98 21.65
C LYS A 114 10.27 -9.08 20.44
N PRO A 115 11.48 -8.51 20.27
CA PRO A 115 11.83 -7.72 19.10
C PRO A 115 12.01 -8.60 17.85
N ARG A 116 11.60 -8.06 16.70
CA ARG A 116 11.56 -8.71 15.38
C ARG A 116 12.17 -7.81 14.30
N PRO A 117 13.45 -7.42 14.43
CA PRO A 117 14.07 -6.43 13.55
C PRO A 117 14.09 -6.86 12.07
N GLN A 118 14.28 -8.14 11.78
CA GLN A 118 14.30 -8.65 10.39
C GLN A 118 12.96 -8.43 9.66
N LEU A 119 11.84 -8.62 10.37
CA LEU A 119 10.49 -8.34 9.84
C LEU A 119 10.24 -6.84 9.76
N ALA A 120 10.72 -6.05 10.72
CA ALA A 120 10.66 -4.60 10.67
C ALA A 120 11.40 -4.02 9.45
N ASP A 121 12.56 -4.59 9.08
CA ASP A 121 13.32 -4.19 7.89
C ASP A 121 12.59 -4.55 6.59
N LEU A 122 11.91 -5.70 6.57
CA LEU A 122 11.05 -6.08 5.45
C LEU A 122 9.87 -5.10 5.29
N VAL A 123 9.20 -4.72 6.38
CA VAL A 123 8.15 -3.69 6.34
C VAL A 123 8.72 -2.33 5.90
N GLY A 124 9.95 -2.00 6.31
CA GLY A 124 10.68 -0.83 5.81
C GLY A 124 10.80 -0.80 4.29
N LYS A 125 11.05 -1.95 3.65
CA LYS A 125 11.04 -2.05 2.18
C LYS A 125 9.66 -1.78 1.59
N ILE A 126 8.60 -2.23 2.25
CA ILE A 126 7.21 -1.95 1.83
C ILE A 126 6.89 -0.46 1.94
N ILE A 127 7.32 0.22 3.01
CA ILE A 127 7.14 1.68 3.18
C ILE A 127 7.74 2.44 1.99
N ILE A 128 8.99 2.14 1.62
CA ILE A 128 9.65 2.77 0.48
C ILE A 128 8.89 2.51 -0.83
N ALA A 129 8.35 1.29 -1.02
CA ALA A 129 7.54 0.98 -2.21
C ALA A 129 6.26 1.82 -2.25
N THR A 130 5.60 1.99 -1.10
CA THR A 130 4.40 2.83 -0.97
C THR A 130 4.69 4.30 -1.22
N GLU A 131 5.82 4.84 -0.74
CA GLU A 131 6.23 6.22 -1.01
C GLU A 131 6.48 6.46 -2.51
N LEU A 132 7.13 5.51 -3.18
CA LEU A 132 7.31 5.58 -4.64
C LEU A 132 5.98 5.50 -5.39
N LEU A 133 5.01 4.74 -4.87
CA LEU A 133 3.67 4.63 -5.45
C LEU A 133 2.87 5.92 -5.24
N GLU A 134 2.92 6.53 -4.06
CA GLU A 134 2.30 7.83 -3.77
C GLU A 134 2.80 8.91 -4.74
N GLN A 135 4.11 8.94 -5.02
CA GLN A 135 4.70 9.87 -6.00
C GLN A 135 4.12 9.71 -7.41
N THR A 136 3.62 8.52 -7.78
CA THR A 136 2.99 8.32 -9.10
C THR A 136 1.66 9.05 -9.24
N SER A 137 0.99 9.40 -8.14
CA SER A 137 -0.23 10.19 -8.16
C SER A 137 0.02 11.65 -8.58
N ASP A 138 1.24 12.16 -8.38
CA ASP A 138 1.67 13.50 -8.78
C ASP A 138 2.45 13.49 -10.11
N ASP A 139 3.33 12.49 -10.32
CA ASP A 139 4.15 12.32 -11.52
C ASP A 139 4.27 10.85 -11.95
N PHE A 140 3.56 10.48 -13.02
CA PHE A 140 3.59 9.12 -13.59
C PHE A 140 4.94 8.74 -14.21
N SER A 141 5.89 9.67 -14.41
CA SER A 141 7.26 9.33 -14.80
C SER A 141 7.96 8.45 -13.75
N VAL A 142 7.53 8.57 -12.48
CA VAL A 142 8.04 7.80 -11.35
C VAL A 142 7.53 6.35 -11.34
N THR A 143 6.48 6.01 -12.11
CA THR A 143 5.91 4.66 -12.14
C THR A 143 6.95 3.59 -12.47
N GLN A 144 7.88 3.87 -13.39
CA GLN A 144 8.94 2.91 -13.73
C GLN A 144 9.92 2.68 -12.56
N LYS A 145 10.18 3.73 -11.75
CA LYS A 145 10.99 3.63 -10.54
C LYS A 145 10.28 2.78 -9.48
N ALA A 146 8.99 2.98 -9.26
CA ALA A 146 8.17 2.17 -8.36
C ALA A 146 8.19 0.69 -8.78
N LYS A 147 7.91 0.38 -10.06
CA LYS A 147 7.97 -0.99 -10.60
C LYS A 147 9.34 -1.63 -10.42
N LYS A 148 10.42 -0.90 -10.71
CA LYS A 148 11.80 -1.40 -10.55
C LYS A 148 12.12 -1.73 -9.11
N TYR A 149 11.65 -0.92 -8.16
CA TYR A 149 11.85 -1.16 -6.73
C TYR A 149 11.04 -2.36 -6.24
N LEU A 150 9.74 -2.42 -6.56
CA LEU A 150 8.86 -3.54 -6.22
C LEU A 150 9.41 -4.88 -6.72
N ARG A 151 9.98 -4.95 -7.93
CA ARG A 151 10.60 -6.18 -8.46
C ARG A 151 11.80 -6.71 -7.65
N LYS A 152 12.39 -5.91 -6.76
CA LYS A 152 13.52 -6.32 -5.91
C LYS A 152 13.09 -6.90 -4.55
N ILE A 153 11.89 -6.55 -4.09
CA ILE A 153 11.36 -6.97 -2.78
C ILE A 153 11.18 -8.50 -2.65
N PRO A 154 10.75 -9.25 -3.68
CA PRO A 154 10.43 -10.67 -3.53
C PRO A 154 11.53 -11.52 -2.92
N VAL A 155 12.80 -11.22 -3.18
CA VAL A 155 13.94 -11.93 -2.56
C VAL A 155 13.86 -11.88 -1.03
N SER A 156 13.41 -10.76 -0.47
CA SER A 156 13.23 -10.55 0.97
C SER A 156 11.96 -11.17 1.55
N LEU A 157 11.07 -11.69 0.68
CA LEU A 157 9.84 -12.40 1.07
C LEU A 157 10.03 -13.93 1.14
N SER A 158 11.27 -14.39 1.00
CA SER A 158 11.64 -15.80 1.16
C SER A 158 11.93 -16.10 2.64
N PRO A 159 11.37 -17.16 3.24
CA PRO A 159 11.73 -17.54 4.61
C PRO A 159 13.22 -17.91 4.75
N LYS A 160 13.88 -18.30 3.64
CA LYS A 160 15.29 -18.72 3.62
C LYS A 160 16.29 -17.55 3.79
N VAL A 161 15.85 -16.30 3.73
CA VAL A 161 16.74 -15.13 3.91
C VAL A 161 16.83 -14.64 5.36
N PHE A 162 16.09 -15.26 6.28
CA PHE A 162 16.07 -14.87 7.69
C PHE A 162 17.10 -15.69 8.48
N ASP A 163 17.91 -14.98 9.26
CA ASP A 163 18.91 -15.54 10.17
C ASP A 163 18.93 -14.74 11.49
N PRO A 164 18.54 -15.34 12.64
CA PRO A 164 18.06 -16.71 12.78
C PRO A 164 16.75 -16.97 12.02
N PRO A 165 16.42 -18.24 11.71
CA PRO A 165 15.17 -18.61 11.06
C PRO A 165 13.94 -18.12 11.81
N LEU A 166 12.90 -17.75 11.07
CA LEU A 166 11.64 -17.31 11.64
C LEU A 166 10.95 -18.42 12.42
N THR A 167 10.35 -18.06 13.56
CA THR A 167 9.39 -18.91 14.26
C THR A 167 8.12 -19.14 13.42
N ILE A 168 7.26 -20.08 13.84
CA ILE A 168 5.98 -20.34 13.17
C ILE A 168 5.11 -19.07 13.11
N SER A 169 5.02 -18.32 14.23
CA SER A 169 4.22 -17.09 14.31
C SER A 169 4.75 -15.98 13.40
N GLU A 170 6.07 -15.85 13.28
CA GLU A 170 6.71 -14.87 12.39
C GLU A 170 6.62 -15.28 10.92
N SER A 171 6.69 -16.57 10.62
CA SER A 171 6.47 -17.12 9.29
C SER A 171 5.02 -16.84 8.83
N ALA A 172 4.04 -16.98 9.72
CA ALA A 172 2.66 -16.60 9.42
C ALA A 172 2.53 -15.10 9.11
N LEU A 173 3.25 -14.23 9.83
CA LEU A 173 3.30 -12.80 9.51
C LEU A 173 3.95 -12.54 8.14
N LEU A 174 5.06 -13.21 7.83
CA LEU A 174 5.71 -13.13 6.51
C LEU A 174 4.73 -13.49 5.38
N LEU A 175 3.92 -14.53 5.57
CA LEU A 175 2.90 -14.94 4.60
C LEU A 175 1.82 -13.87 4.39
N GLU A 176 1.46 -13.10 5.41
CA GLU A 176 0.51 -11.99 5.30
C GLU A 176 1.09 -10.74 4.60
N ILE A 177 2.42 -10.57 4.61
CA ILE A 177 3.08 -9.49 3.85
C ILE A 177 3.03 -9.77 2.33
N ARG A 178 2.98 -11.03 1.91
CA ARG A 178 2.99 -11.43 0.50
C ARG A 178 1.80 -10.89 -0.31
N PRO A 179 0.53 -11.05 0.10
CA PRO A 179 -0.60 -10.48 -0.63
C PRO A 179 -0.57 -8.94 -0.61
N LEU A 180 -0.15 -8.31 0.50
CA LEU A 180 0.08 -6.87 0.57
C LEU A 180 1.08 -6.39 -0.49
N PHE A 181 2.20 -7.11 -0.66
CA PHE A 181 3.17 -6.83 -1.71
C PHE A 181 2.55 -6.95 -3.12
N VAL A 182 1.77 -8.00 -3.36
CA VAL A 182 1.11 -8.23 -4.66
C VAL A 182 0.17 -7.08 -4.99
N ASP A 183 -0.61 -6.60 -4.03
CA ASP A 183 -1.54 -5.49 -4.25
C ASP A 183 -0.81 -4.18 -4.58
N LEU A 184 0.30 -3.89 -3.90
CA LEU A 184 1.14 -2.74 -4.21
C LEU A 184 1.81 -2.87 -5.59
N ALA A 185 2.23 -4.08 -5.97
CA ALA A 185 2.76 -4.35 -7.30
C ALA A 185 1.70 -4.11 -8.39
N VAL A 186 0.47 -4.57 -8.15
CA VAL A 186 -0.68 -4.35 -9.05
C VAL A 186 -1.04 -2.88 -9.13
N ALA A 187 -1.08 -2.17 -8.00
CA ALA A 187 -1.31 -0.72 -7.97
C ALA A 187 -0.27 0.03 -8.83
N ALA A 188 1.00 -0.37 -8.75
CA ALA A 188 2.08 0.17 -9.58
C ALA A 188 1.99 -0.21 -11.07
N GLY A 189 1.08 -1.11 -11.46
CA GLY A 189 0.85 -1.55 -12.83
C GLY A 189 1.68 -2.76 -13.26
N ILE A 190 2.04 -3.63 -12.31
CA ILE A 190 2.55 -4.98 -12.59
C ILE A 190 1.32 -5.90 -12.69
N GLY A 191 1.18 -6.69 -13.76
CA GLY A 191 0.03 -7.60 -13.90
C GLY A 191 -0.05 -8.58 -12.72
N ALA A 192 -1.25 -8.94 -12.27
CA ALA A 192 -1.44 -9.73 -11.05
C ALA A 192 -0.70 -11.07 -11.09
N ASP A 193 -0.74 -11.80 -12.21
CA ASP A 193 -0.02 -13.07 -12.35
C ASP A 193 1.48 -12.87 -12.39
N GLN A 194 1.95 -11.79 -13.03
CA GLN A 194 3.36 -11.42 -12.98
C GLN A 194 3.78 -11.11 -11.52
N ALA A 195 3.00 -10.32 -10.78
CA ALA A 195 3.29 -9.99 -9.39
C ALA A 195 3.35 -11.24 -8.49
N ARG A 196 2.43 -12.19 -8.68
CA ARG A 196 2.46 -13.49 -7.98
C ARG A 196 3.67 -14.35 -8.37
N SER A 197 4.00 -14.40 -9.66
CA SER A 197 5.15 -15.17 -10.16
C SER A 197 6.50 -14.66 -9.67
N LEU A 198 6.58 -13.38 -9.27
CA LEU A 198 7.78 -12.82 -8.66
C LEU A 198 8.05 -13.37 -7.27
N LEU A 199 7.02 -13.81 -6.54
CA LEU A 199 7.16 -14.29 -5.17
C LEU A 199 7.96 -15.60 -5.12
N PRO A 200 8.85 -15.77 -4.14
CA PRO A 200 9.54 -17.04 -3.93
C PRO A 200 8.53 -18.17 -3.67
N LYS A 201 8.76 -19.35 -4.26
CA LYS A 201 7.98 -20.54 -3.90
C LYS A 201 8.17 -20.84 -2.42
N VAL A 202 7.07 -21.14 -1.74
CA VAL A 202 7.09 -21.65 -0.37
C VAL A 202 6.93 -23.14 -0.52
N ASP A 203 7.98 -23.89 -0.15
CA ASP A 203 7.95 -25.35 -0.07
C ASP A 203 7.20 -25.78 1.20
#